data_AF-A0A954MTM5-F1
#
_entry.id   AF-A0A954MTM5-F1
#
_cell.length_a   1.000
_cell.length_b   1.000
_cell.length_c   1.000
_cell.angle_alpha   90.00
_cell.angle_beta   90.00
_cell.angle_gamma   90.00
#
_symmetry.space_group_name_H-M   'P 1'
#
loop_
_entity.id
_entity.type
_entity.pdbx_description
1 polymer ?
#
loop_
_entity_poly.entity_id
_entity_poly.type
_entity_poly.pdbx_seq_one_letter_code
_entity_poly.pdbx_strand_id
1 'polypeptide(L)'
;MKRSSDIFCLQTSRIAICCWIAVAAFFVRVGLKPISSPEIDSFAKLHLLLLLFPGYYCAAFSLMGVSFVSGLWLWRSPLVRRRVQIAFLVLLGLSLVLTMIDWLWIYKPLEEMVRVQINEMSAPPANFRDYHIASRNINMVHVSLAGLAMFCALLNGKRETVL
;
A
#
# COMPACT_ATOMS: atom_id res chain seq x y z
N MET A 1 24.75 -11.90 -18.60
CA MET A 1 24.46 -10.97 -17.48
C MET A 1 23.05 -10.38 -17.54
N LYS A 2 22.62 -9.77 -18.65
CA LYS A 2 21.29 -9.12 -18.76
C LYS A 2 20.08 -10.02 -18.45
N ARG A 3 20.12 -11.30 -18.85
CA ARG A 3 19.04 -12.26 -18.55
C ARG A 3 18.91 -12.56 -17.04
N SER A 4 20.03 -12.65 -16.33
CA SER A 4 20.04 -12.91 -14.88
C SER A 4 19.50 -11.72 -14.08
N SER A 5 19.86 -10.49 -14.46
CA SER A 5 19.31 -9.27 -13.85
C SER A 5 17.81 -9.13 -14.09
N ASP A 6 17.33 -9.47 -15.30
CA ASP A 6 15.91 -9.37 -15.62
C ASP A 6 15.08 -10.39 -14.81
N ILE A 7 15.57 -11.62 -14.66
CA ILE A 7 14.92 -12.61 -13.80
C ILE A 7 14.87 -12.11 -12.35
N PHE A 8 15.99 -11.60 -11.83
CA PHE A 8 16.06 -11.05 -10.48
C PHE A 8 15.05 -9.92 -10.27
N CYS A 9 15.02 -8.91 -11.14
CA CYS A 9 14.07 -7.79 -11.07
C CYS A 9 12.62 -8.27 -11.15
N LEU A 10 12.32 -9.28 -11.97
CA LEU A 10 10.96 -9.84 -12.05
C LEU A 10 10.53 -10.52 -10.75
N GLN A 11 11.42 -11.30 -10.13
CA GLN A 11 11.12 -11.94 -8.85
C GLN A 11 11.00 -10.91 -7.72
N THR A 12 11.93 -9.95 -7.66
CA THR A 12 11.89 -8.86 -6.68
C THR A 12 10.59 -8.06 -6.79
N SER A 13 10.17 -7.72 -8.00
CA SER A 13 8.91 -7.01 -8.24
C SER A 13 7.69 -7.77 -7.70
N ARG A 14 7.63 -9.09 -7.94
CA ARG A 14 6.55 -9.98 -7.49
C ARG A 14 6.53 -10.17 -5.98
N ILE A 15 7.69 -10.43 -5.40
CA ILE A 15 7.82 -10.63 -3.95
C ILE A 15 7.43 -9.34 -3.25
N ALA A 16 7.95 -8.19 -3.68
CA ALA A 16 7.66 -6.90 -3.05
C ALA A 16 6.16 -6.56 -3.07
N ILE A 17 5.48 -6.71 -4.22
CA ILE A 17 4.03 -6.42 -4.28
C ILE A 17 3.17 -7.45 -3.52
N CYS A 18 3.59 -8.72 -3.49
CA CYS A 18 2.94 -9.76 -2.67
C CYS A 18 3.09 -9.46 -1.17
N CYS A 19 4.30 -9.13 -0.73
CA CYS A 19 4.59 -8.69 0.63
C CYS A 19 3.74 -7.48 1.01
N TRP A 20 3.60 -6.51 0.11
CA TRP A 20 2.75 -5.35 0.37
C TRP A 20 1.29 -5.74 0.64
N ILE A 21 0.70 -6.56 -0.22
CA ILE A 21 -0.69 -7.03 -0.05
C ILE A 21 -0.84 -7.82 1.26
N ALA A 22 0.14 -8.64 1.62
CA ALA A 22 0.15 -9.37 2.88
C ALA A 22 0.22 -8.42 4.09
N VAL A 23 1.07 -7.38 4.03
CA VAL A 23 1.15 -6.33 5.06
C VAL A 23 -0.19 -5.60 5.18
N ALA A 24 -0.83 -5.25 4.07
CA ALA A 24 -2.12 -4.58 4.10
C ALA A 24 -3.22 -5.44 4.75
N ALA A 25 -3.28 -6.73 4.40
CA ALA A 25 -4.20 -7.67 5.03
C ALA A 25 -3.93 -7.85 6.53
N PHE A 26 -2.65 -7.97 6.91
CA PHE A 26 -2.22 -8.07 8.29
C PHE A 26 -2.59 -6.81 9.09
N PHE A 27 -2.34 -5.62 8.54
CA PHE A 27 -2.68 -4.35 9.17
C PHE A 27 -4.17 -4.25 9.50
N VAL A 28 -5.06 -4.65 8.59
CA VAL A 28 -6.51 -4.67 8.84
C VAL A 28 -6.88 -5.69 9.93
N ARG A 29 -6.35 -6.91 9.84
CA ARG A 29 -6.74 -8.02 10.72
C ARG A 29 -6.16 -7.93 12.12
N VAL A 30 -4.92 -7.47 12.25
CA VAL A 30 -4.15 -7.47 13.50
C VAL A 30 -3.99 -6.06 14.03
N GLY A 31 -3.80 -5.06 13.17
CA GLY A 31 -3.70 -3.66 13.60
C GLY A 31 -5.06 -3.05 13.94
N LEU A 32 -6.01 -3.08 13.01
CA LEU A 32 -7.28 -2.35 13.14
C LEU A 32 -8.39 -3.11 13.86
N LYS A 33 -8.44 -4.45 13.76
CA LYS A 33 -9.49 -5.25 14.39
C LYS A 33 -9.52 -5.08 15.92
N PRO A 34 -8.38 -5.12 16.66
CA PRO A 34 -8.40 -4.87 18.10
C PRO A 34 -8.91 -3.47 18.46
N ILE A 35 -8.55 -2.46 17.66
CA ILE A 35 -8.99 -1.06 17.83
C ILE A 35 -10.52 -0.93 17.70
N SER A 36 -11.17 -1.86 17.01
CA SER A 36 -12.63 -1.89 16.89
C SER A 36 -13.31 -2.57 18.09
N SER A 37 -12.56 -3.18 19.01
CA SER A 37 -13.11 -3.85 20.19
C SER A 37 -13.65 -2.83 21.20
N PRO A 38 -14.84 -3.04 21.80
CA PRO A 38 -15.34 -2.19 22.87
C PRO A 38 -14.50 -2.30 24.16
N GLU A 39 -13.72 -3.37 24.31
CA GLU A 39 -12.93 -3.66 25.51
C GLU A 39 -11.65 -2.81 25.63
N ILE A 40 -11.19 -2.20 24.53
CA ILE A 40 -10.02 -1.34 24.54
C ILE A 40 -10.46 0.10 24.84
N ASP A 41 -9.77 0.72 25.79
CA ASP A 41 -9.94 2.12 26.14
C ASP A 41 -9.79 3.06 24.93
N SER A 42 -10.59 4.12 24.88
CA SER A 42 -10.61 5.06 23.76
C SER A 42 -9.28 5.77 23.56
N PHE A 43 -8.53 6.10 24.61
CA PHE A 43 -7.20 6.73 24.46
C PHE A 43 -6.16 5.71 24.00
N ALA A 44 -6.21 4.48 24.50
CA ALA A 44 -5.32 3.42 24.04
C ALA A 44 -5.49 3.16 22.52
N LYS A 45 -6.71 3.23 22.01
CA LYS A 45 -7.00 3.15 20.55
C LYS A 45 -6.31 4.26 19.77
N LEU A 46 -6.39 5.49 20.24
CA LEU A 46 -5.76 6.64 19.57
C LEU A 46 -4.23 6.51 19.49
N HIS A 47 -3.59 6.07 20.57
CA HIS A 47 -2.13 5.82 20.58
C HIS A 47 -1.73 4.69 19.63
N LEU A 48 -2.51 3.61 19.59
CA LEU A 48 -2.28 2.51 18.65
C LEU A 48 -2.39 2.98 17.19
N LEU A 49 -3.35 3.85 16.86
CA LEU A 49 -3.47 4.41 15.52
C LEU A 49 -2.22 5.23 15.16
N LEU A 50 -1.78 6.13 16.04
CA LEU A 50 -0.57 6.95 15.83
C LEU A 50 0.70 6.11 15.64
N LEU A 51 0.77 4.94 16.27
CA LEU A 51 1.91 4.03 16.14
C LEU A 51 1.88 3.22 14.85
N LEU A 52 0.71 2.68 14.49
CA LEU A 52 0.57 1.68 13.43
C LEU A 52 0.58 2.31 12.04
N PHE A 53 -0.08 3.47 11.84
CA PHE A 53 -0.23 4.07 10.52
C PHE A 53 1.10 4.51 9.88
N PRO A 54 2.07 5.14 10.59
CA PRO A 54 3.36 5.46 9.99
C PRO A 54 4.09 4.22 9.43
N GLY A 55 4.04 3.10 10.17
CA GLY A 55 4.58 1.82 9.73
C GLY A 55 3.88 1.28 8.47
N TYR A 56 2.55 1.42 8.41
CA TYR A 56 1.74 1.05 7.26
C TYR A 56 2.16 1.80 5.99
N TYR A 57 2.23 3.13 6.04
CA TYR A 57 2.63 3.94 4.88
C TYR A 57 4.09 3.72 4.48
N CYS A 58 4.99 3.55 5.46
CA CYS A 58 6.38 3.20 5.18
C CYS A 58 6.47 1.90 4.37
N ALA A 59 5.79 0.84 4.82
CA ALA A 59 5.73 -0.42 4.09
C ALA A 59 5.11 -0.26 2.70
N ALA A 60 4.05 0.54 2.57
CA ALA A 60 3.39 0.83 1.29
C ALA A 60 4.38 1.44 0.29
N PHE A 61 5.02 2.55 0.64
CA PHE A 61 5.95 3.24 -0.24
C PHE A 61 7.18 2.40 -0.56
N SER A 62 7.77 1.72 0.43
CA SER A 62 8.97 0.93 0.22
C SER A 62 8.70 -0.27 -0.69
N LEU A 63 7.70 -1.10 -0.38
CA LEU A 63 7.45 -2.33 -1.12
C LEU A 63 6.87 -2.05 -2.52
N MET A 64 5.90 -1.13 -2.64
CA MET A 64 5.39 -0.74 -3.96
C MET A 64 6.45 0.01 -4.77
N GLY A 65 7.27 0.86 -4.14
CA GLY A 65 8.36 1.58 -4.79
C GLY A 65 9.43 0.64 -5.36
N VAL A 66 9.88 -0.34 -4.57
CA VAL A 66 10.80 -1.40 -5.04
C VAL A 66 10.19 -2.18 -6.20
N SER A 67 8.90 -2.51 -6.11
CA SER A 67 8.21 -3.23 -7.17
C SER A 67 8.10 -2.41 -8.46
N PHE A 68 7.84 -1.11 -8.33
CA PHE A 68 7.72 -0.17 -9.45
C PHE A 68 9.06 0.05 -10.15
N VAL A 69 10.13 0.33 -9.40
CA VAL A 69 11.49 0.50 -9.95
C VAL A 69 11.97 -0.77 -10.63
N SER A 70 11.74 -1.93 -10.01
CA SER A 70 12.03 -3.23 -10.63
C SER A 70 11.24 -3.44 -11.93
N GLY A 71 9.99 -2.99 -11.98
CA GLY A 71 9.18 -3.00 -13.20
C GLY A 71 9.69 -2.06 -14.29
N LEU A 72 10.16 -0.86 -13.93
CA LEU A 72 10.76 0.07 -14.90
C LEU A 72 12.02 -0.52 -15.53
N TRP A 73 12.85 -1.21 -14.74
CA TRP A 73 14.01 -1.93 -15.25
C TRP A 73 13.64 -2.95 -16.33
N LEU A 74 12.51 -3.64 -16.15
CA LEU A 74 12.01 -4.66 -17.07
C LEU A 74 11.36 -4.11 -18.35
N TRP A 75 11.25 -2.79 -18.52
CA TRP A 75 10.52 -2.17 -19.65
C TRP A 75 10.94 -2.68 -21.04
N ARG A 76 12.23 -2.99 -21.21
CA ARG A 76 12.80 -3.52 -22.46
C ARG A 76 13.14 -5.01 -22.40
N SER A 77 12.73 -5.71 -21.33
CA SER A 77 13.03 -7.13 -21.16
C SER A 77 12.13 -8.00 -22.06
N PRO A 78 12.67 -9.02 -22.73
CA PRO A 78 11.85 -9.99 -23.46
C PRO A 78 10.97 -10.85 -22.54
N LEU A 79 11.24 -10.87 -21.23
CA LEU A 79 10.48 -11.63 -20.24
C LEU A 79 9.08 -11.05 -19.98
N VAL A 80 8.83 -9.79 -20.34
CA VAL A 80 7.57 -9.11 -20.07
C VAL A 80 6.75 -8.88 -21.34
N ARG A 81 5.43 -8.92 -21.21
CA ARG A 81 4.52 -8.55 -22.31
C ARG A 81 4.27 -7.06 -22.22
N ARG A 82 4.68 -6.28 -23.23
CA ARG A 82 4.65 -4.79 -23.18
C ARG A 82 3.30 -4.21 -22.71
N ARG A 83 2.17 -4.72 -23.20
CA ARG A 83 0.82 -4.27 -22.77
C ARG A 83 0.56 -4.55 -21.29
N VAL A 84 0.93 -5.74 -20.81
CA VAL A 84 0.80 -6.14 -19.40
C VAL A 84 1.73 -5.32 -18.52
N GLN A 85 2.95 -5.04 -18.98
CA GLN A 85 3.91 -4.22 -18.26
C GLN A 85 3.46 -2.77 -18.12
N ILE A 86 2.84 -2.21 -19.17
CA ILE A 86 2.22 -0.88 -19.09
C ILE A 86 1.11 -0.87 -18.04
N ALA A 87 0.19 -1.83 -18.11
CA ALA A 87 -0.91 -1.93 -17.14
C ALA A 87 -0.38 -2.07 -15.71
N PHE A 88 0.62 -2.94 -15.49
CA PHE A 88 1.32 -3.11 -14.22
C PHE A 88 1.87 -1.77 -13.68
N LEU A 89 2.64 -1.06 -14.48
CA LEU A 89 3.26 0.21 -14.06
C LEU A 89 2.22 1.30 -13.82
N VAL A 90 1.19 1.40 -14.65
CA VAL A 90 0.13 2.39 -14.47
C VAL A 90 -0.66 2.13 -13.18
N LEU A 91 -1.09 0.88 -12.95
CA LEU A 91 -1.85 0.51 -11.75
C LEU A 91 -1.03 0.75 -10.48
N LEU A 92 0.25 0.35 -10.48
CA LEU A 92 1.13 0.52 -9.33
C LEU A 92 1.50 2.00 -9.11
N GLY A 93 1.71 2.75 -10.19
CA GLY A 93 1.94 4.20 -10.14
C GLY A 93 0.74 4.95 -9.58
N LEU A 94 -0.47 4.64 -10.03
CA LEU A 94 -1.71 5.19 -9.47
C LEU A 94 -1.88 4.84 -7.98
N SER A 95 -1.57 3.59 -7.60
CA SER A 95 -1.58 3.17 -6.20
C SER A 95 -0.61 3.97 -5.33
N LEU A 96 0.61 4.20 -5.80
CA LEU A 96 1.62 5.04 -5.13
C LEU A 96 1.15 6.49 -4.99
N VAL A 97 0.58 7.07 -6.05
CA VAL A 97 0.03 8.44 -6.02
C VAL A 97 -1.11 8.53 -5.01
N LEU A 98 -2.06 7.59 -5.02
CA LEU A 98 -3.15 7.58 -4.04
C LEU A 98 -2.64 7.45 -2.60
N THR A 99 -1.61 6.63 -2.38
CA THR A 99 -0.99 6.48 -1.06
C THR A 99 -0.31 7.79 -0.62
N MET A 100 0.31 8.52 -1.54
CA MET A 100 0.90 9.84 -1.29
C MET A 100 -0.15 10.90 -0.94
N ILE A 101 -1.25 10.93 -1.71
CA ILE A 101 -2.40 11.81 -1.47
C ILE A 101 -2.99 11.53 -0.10
N ASP A 102 -3.24 10.26 0.23
CA ASP A 102 -3.76 9.84 1.52
C ASP A 102 -2.83 10.24 2.67
N TRP A 103 -1.52 10.00 2.54
CA TRP A 103 -0.54 10.40 3.54
C TRP A 103 -0.53 11.91 3.81
N LEU A 104 -0.39 12.72 2.76
CA LEU A 104 -0.18 14.16 2.89
C LEU A 104 -1.46 14.92 3.25
N TRP A 105 -2.60 14.54 2.68
CA TRP A 105 -3.83 15.32 2.76
C TRP A 105 -4.91 14.70 3.61
N ILE A 106 -4.79 13.43 4.03
CA ILE A 106 -5.80 12.79 4.87
C ILE A 106 -5.20 12.35 6.20
N TYR A 107 -4.18 11.50 6.16
CA TYR A 107 -3.56 10.97 7.37
C TYR A 107 -2.88 12.06 8.20
N LYS A 108 -2.08 12.95 7.60
CA LYS A 108 -1.39 14.01 8.36
C LYS A 108 -2.36 14.94 9.11
N PRO A 109 -3.44 15.46 8.49
CA PRO A 109 -4.47 16.19 9.23
C PRO A 109 -5.17 15.35 10.31
N LEU A 110 -5.48 14.07 10.02
CA LEU A 110 -6.10 13.17 10.99
C LEU A 110 -5.18 12.91 12.19
N GLU A 111 -3.88 12.73 11.95
CA GLU A 111 -2.83 12.55 12.96
C GLU A 111 -2.82 13.74 13.93
N GLU A 112 -2.89 14.96 13.40
CA GLU A 112 -2.92 16.18 14.22
C GLU A 112 -4.19 16.25 15.08
N MET A 113 -5.36 15.96 14.50
CA MET A 113 -6.62 15.91 15.25
C MET A 113 -6.56 14.89 16.39
N VAL A 114 -5.98 13.71 16.14
CA VAL A 114 -5.78 12.68 17.15
C VAL A 114 -4.83 13.15 18.25
N ARG A 115 -3.74 13.83 17.92
CA ARG A 115 -2.79 14.38 18.91
C ARG A 115 -3.44 15.42 19.80
N VAL A 116 -4.20 16.35 19.23
CA VAL A 116 -4.99 17.34 19.99
C VAL A 116 -5.96 16.63 20.93
N GLN A 117 -6.68 15.63 20.43
CA GLN A 117 -7.63 14.85 21.23
C GLN A 117 -6.97 14.17 22.44
N ILE A 118 -5.77 13.59 22.26
CA ILE A 118 -5.00 12.97 23.34
C ILE A 118 -4.57 14.02 24.37
N ASN A 119 -4.02 15.15 23.92
CA ASN A 119 -3.43 16.16 24.80
C ASN A 119 -4.48 16.93 25.61
N GLU A 120 -5.63 17.23 25.00
CA GLU A 120 -6.69 18.04 25.60
C GLU A 120 -7.80 17.20 26.25
N MET A 121 -7.74 15.87 26.11
CA MET A 121 -8.81 14.95 26.52
C MET A 121 -10.18 15.36 25.98
N SER A 122 -10.21 15.86 24.74
CA SER A 122 -11.40 16.44 24.11
C SER A 122 -12.18 15.43 23.26
N ALA A 123 -13.39 15.79 22.86
CA ALA A 123 -14.17 15.01 21.90
C ALA A 123 -13.61 15.17 20.47
N PRO A 124 -13.83 14.20 19.56
CA PRO A 124 -13.37 14.30 18.18
C PRO A 124 -13.97 15.53 17.47
N PRO A 125 -13.19 16.24 16.64
CA PRO A 125 -13.70 17.36 15.86
C PRO A 125 -14.73 16.89 14.82
N ALA A 126 -15.63 17.79 14.40
CA ALA A 126 -16.78 17.44 13.55
C ALA A 126 -16.38 16.79 12.21
N ASN A 127 -15.23 17.16 11.65
CA ASN A 127 -14.70 16.63 10.40
C ASN A 127 -13.90 15.31 10.56
N PHE A 128 -13.62 14.85 11.78
CA PHE A 128 -12.84 13.63 12.02
C PHE A 128 -13.41 12.41 11.29
N ARG A 129 -14.74 12.28 11.30
CA ARG A 129 -15.44 11.19 10.65
C ARG A 129 -15.24 11.20 9.13
N ASP A 130 -15.23 12.39 8.53
CA ASP A 130 -15.09 12.54 7.08
C ASP A 130 -13.68 12.13 6.63
N TYR A 131 -12.65 12.55 7.37
CA TYR A 131 -11.27 12.13 7.14
C TYR A 131 -11.10 10.61 7.32
N HIS A 132 -11.72 10.04 8.35
CA HIS A 132 -11.65 8.59 8.59
C HIS A 132 -12.28 7.79 7.44
N ILE A 133 -13.45 8.20 6.97
CA ILE A 133 -14.13 7.56 5.84
C ILE A 133 -13.32 7.74 4.55
N ALA A 134 -12.79 8.93 4.32
CA ALA A 134 -11.96 9.23 3.15
C ALA A 134 -10.71 8.35 3.12
N SER A 135 -9.96 8.25 4.23
CA SER A 135 -8.78 7.40 4.33
C SER A 135 -9.13 5.93 4.07
N ARG A 136 -10.22 5.43 4.68
CA ARG A 136 -10.68 4.05 4.45
C ARG A 136 -10.96 3.78 2.96
N ASN A 137 -11.65 4.69 2.28
CA ASN A 137 -12.00 4.53 0.87
C ASN A 137 -10.76 4.58 -0.02
N ILE A 138 -9.85 5.55 0.17
CA ILE A 138 -8.60 5.61 -0.60
C ILE A 138 -7.75 4.37 -0.35
N ASN A 139 -7.71 3.90 0.90
CA ASN A 139 -6.98 2.69 1.26
C ASN A 139 -7.52 1.46 0.51
N MET A 140 -8.83 1.27 0.49
CA MET A 140 -9.48 0.20 -0.26
C MET A 140 -9.17 0.27 -1.76
N VAL A 141 -9.23 1.47 -2.35
CA VAL A 141 -8.95 1.66 -3.79
C VAL A 141 -7.50 1.33 -4.11
N HIS A 142 -6.52 1.86 -3.37
CA HIS A 142 -5.11 1.64 -3.73
C HIS A 142 -4.70 0.17 -3.51
N VAL A 143 -5.18 -0.50 -2.44
CA VAL A 143 -4.91 -1.93 -2.24
C VAL A 143 -5.51 -2.76 -3.37
N SER A 144 -6.70 -2.39 -3.87
CA SER A 144 -7.32 -3.05 -5.02
C SER A 144 -6.49 -2.87 -6.30
N LEU A 145 -5.98 -1.66 -6.55
CA LEU A 145 -5.06 -1.39 -7.67
C LEU A 145 -3.76 -2.20 -7.55
N ALA A 146 -3.18 -2.28 -6.35
CA ALA A 146 -2.00 -3.11 -6.10
C ALA A 146 -2.27 -4.60 -6.34
N GLY A 147 -3.46 -5.10 -5.97
CA GLY A 147 -3.91 -6.46 -6.28
C GLY A 147 -4.00 -6.72 -7.78
N LEU A 148 -4.58 -5.80 -8.55
CA LEU A 148 -4.62 -5.89 -10.02
C LEU A 148 -3.22 -5.82 -10.63
N ALA A 149 -2.33 -4.97 -10.11
CA ALA A 149 -0.95 -4.91 -10.54
C ALA A 149 -0.21 -6.23 -10.26
N MET A 150 -0.41 -6.85 -9.09
CA MET A 150 0.15 -8.17 -8.79
C MET A 150 -0.28 -9.20 -9.83
N PHE A 151 -1.56 -9.21 -10.21
CA PHE A 151 -2.05 -10.09 -11.28
C PHE A 151 -1.31 -9.86 -12.61
N CYS A 152 -1.10 -8.61 -13.01
CA CYS A 152 -0.28 -8.29 -14.18
C CYS A 152 1.17 -8.80 -14.04
N ALA A 153 1.79 -8.64 -12.87
CA ALA A 153 3.16 -9.11 -12.61
C ALA A 153 3.29 -10.65 -12.73
N LEU A 154 2.24 -11.40 -12.38
CA LEU A 154 2.18 -12.86 -12.54
C LEU A 154 2.01 -13.31 -14.00
N LEU A 155 1.40 -12.48 -14.86
CA LEU A 155 1.24 -12.77 -16.28
C LEU A 155 2.53 -12.55 -17.09
N ASN A 156 3.42 -11.69 -16.61
CA ASN A 156 4.78 -11.58 -17.14
C ASN A 156 5.57 -12.90 -16.89
N GLY A 157 6.62 -13.20 -17.66
CA GLY A 157 7.42 -14.41 -17.48
C GLY A 157 6.79 -15.74 -17.93
N LYS A 158 5.48 -15.81 -18.24
CA LYS A 158 4.82 -17.02 -18.78
C LYS A 158 5.08 -17.28 -20.29
N ARG A 159 6.18 -16.77 -20.87
CA ARG A 159 6.43 -16.86 -22.32
C ARG A 159 7.49 -17.88 -22.75
N GLU A 160 8.03 -18.67 -21.83
CA GLU A 160 8.97 -19.76 -22.14
C GLU A 160 8.35 -21.10 -21.68
N THR A 161 7.54 -21.73 -22.54
CA THR A 161 7.13 -23.15 -22.49
C THR A 161 6.30 -23.50 -23.73
N VAL A 162 6.74 -23.03 -24.90
CA VAL A 162 6.36 -23.69 -26.16
C VAL A 162 7.69 -23.92 -26.87
N LEU A 163 8.05 -25.20 -26.89
CA LEU A 163 9.21 -25.80 -27.56
C LEU A 163 9.31 -25.36 -29.01
#